data_AF-A0A952U7A4-F1
#
_entry.id   AF-A0A952U7A4-F1
#
_cell.length_a   1.000
_cell.length_b   1.000
_cell.length_c   1.000
_cell.angle_alpha   90.00
_cell.angle_beta   90.00
_cell.angle_gamma   90.00
#
_symmetry.space_group_name_H-M   'P 1'
#
loop_
_entity.id
_entity.type
_entity.pdbx_description
1 polymer ?
#
loop_
_entity_poly.entity_id
_entity_poly.type
_entity_poly.pdbx_seq_one_letter_code
_entity_poly.pdbx_strand_id
1 'polypeptide(L)'
;MTGLFLRVAHRRFFAAALAFVIAMIVCGGLLGAFSGTNASDNYVLAAGQTHNGHLTVVARVVDVRDGAHINGDASFVALENATIGGSFNGNLSIIASGVDVYFRPDLEVQGDLSICARSINGLNPERIHGEINKGCDQIGAALRNYHPDTGAAGLSLPMSDSDISTFLPFFRGYNNLGQVLLNTVVLSALGGIITAALPKFHQRLVNASIAATLPASMLGFVTIVAVAIFSVIYAVLGAVTLGILLCLGLPIMALLWIMINAGLILGWIVVSFPLGAWLMRRLNMSYSRVRTTMIGVAALTLVQGVLSLLPCINVIAALLLVVAGSWGLGTVILTRAGFRAYPEVINVKR
;
A
#
# COMPACT_ATOMS: atom_id res chain seq x y z
N MET A 1 36.44 -19.50 13.86
CA MET A 1 35.09 -19.51 13.21
C MET A 1 34.23 -18.28 13.52
N THR A 2 34.59 -17.44 14.49
CA THR A 2 33.83 -16.23 14.91
C THR A 2 33.99 -14.99 14.03
N GLY A 3 35.04 -14.91 13.19
CA GLY A 3 35.30 -13.73 12.33
C GLY A 3 34.49 -13.67 11.02
N LEU A 4 33.95 -14.80 10.54
CA LEU A 4 33.23 -14.85 9.25
C LEU A 4 31.76 -14.40 9.41
N PHE A 5 31.14 -14.65 10.57
CA PHE A 5 29.75 -14.25 10.86
C PHE A 5 29.58 -12.74 11.02
N LEU A 6 30.57 -12.03 11.59
CA LEU A 6 30.49 -10.58 11.76
C LEU A 6 30.54 -9.81 10.42
N ARG A 7 31.33 -10.28 9.44
CA ARG A 7 31.41 -9.63 8.12
C ARG A 7 30.16 -9.84 7.27
N VAL A 8 29.49 -10.98 7.40
CA VAL A 8 28.25 -11.28 6.68
C VAL A 8 27.07 -10.47 7.24
N ALA A 9 26.98 -10.32 8.58
CA ALA A 9 25.95 -9.49 9.21
C ALA A 9 26.10 -8.00 8.83
N HIS A 10 27.32 -7.46 8.85
CA HIS A 10 27.56 -6.05 8.53
C HIS A 10 27.30 -5.69 7.06
N ARG A 11 27.58 -6.60 6.10
CA ARG A 11 27.27 -6.39 4.67
C ARG A 11 25.78 -6.46 4.36
N ARG A 12 25.05 -7.36 5.02
CA ARG A 12 23.59 -7.50 4.87
C ARG A 12 22.84 -6.31 5.45
N PHE A 13 23.34 -5.74 6.55
CA PHE A 13 22.76 -4.58 7.20
C PHE A 13 22.94 -3.29 6.40
N PHE A 14 24.12 -3.09 5.81
CA PHE A 14 24.38 -1.94 4.94
C PHE A 14 23.53 -2.01 3.65
N ALA A 15 23.32 -3.21 3.11
CA ALA A 15 22.46 -3.43 1.95
C ALA A 15 20.97 -3.16 2.26
N ALA A 16 20.49 -3.52 3.46
CA ALA A 16 19.12 -3.23 3.89
C ALA A 16 18.89 -1.72 4.10
N ALA A 17 19.84 -1.02 4.71
CA ALA A 17 19.78 0.43 4.89
C ALA A 17 19.83 1.18 3.55
N LEU A 18 20.68 0.74 2.60
CA LEU A 18 20.76 1.31 1.26
C LEU A 18 19.47 1.06 0.45
N ALA A 19 18.92 -0.15 0.51
CA ALA A 19 17.65 -0.48 -0.12
C ALA A 19 16.48 0.36 0.44
N PHE A 20 16.52 0.65 1.74
CA PHE A 20 15.55 1.52 2.40
C PHE A 20 15.67 2.99 1.96
N VAL A 21 16.89 3.50 1.78
CA VAL A 21 17.12 4.85 1.22
C VAL A 21 16.70 4.93 -0.25
N ILE A 22 16.95 3.88 -1.05
CA ILE A 22 16.49 3.80 -2.44
C ILE A 22 14.95 3.75 -2.49
N ALA A 23 14.31 2.97 -1.60
CA ALA A 23 12.86 2.95 -1.47
C ALA A 23 12.29 4.33 -1.07
N MET A 24 13.01 5.10 -0.24
CA MET A 24 12.65 6.49 0.11
C MET A 24 12.78 7.45 -1.08
N ILE A 25 13.78 7.28 -1.96
CA ILE A 25 13.93 8.08 -3.19
C ILE A 25 12.80 7.77 -4.18
N VAL A 26 12.48 6.49 -4.35
CA VAL A 26 11.38 6.04 -5.23
C VAL A 26 10.01 6.48 -4.69
N CYS A 27 9.80 6.40 -3.38
CA CYS A 27 8.54 6.79 -2.74
C CYS A 27 8.39 8.32 -2.61
N GLY A 28 9.50 9.06 -2.49
CA GLY A 28 9.49 10.53 -2.54
C GLY A 28 9.10 11.08 -3.91
N GLY A 29 9.48 10.39 -4.99
CA GLY A 29 9.05 10.73 -6.36
C GLY A 29 7.56 10.50 -6.62
N LEU A 30 6.94 9.52 -5.95
CA LEU A 30 5.52 9.18 -6.10
C LEU A 30 4.56 10.25 -5.55
N LEU A 31 4.98 11.11 -4.62
CA LEU A 31 4.14 12.18 -4.08
C LEU A 31 3.92 13.35 -5.06
N GLY A 32 4.73 13.45 -6.12
CA GLY A 32 4.51 14.39 -7.22
C GLY A 32 3.54 13.89 -8.31
N ALA A 33 3.19 12.60 -8.31
CA ALA A 33 2.47 11.96 -9.42
C ALA A 33 0.94 11.98 -9.31
N PHE A 34 0.37 12.48 -8.21
CA PHE A 34 -1.09 12.40 -7.95
C PHE A 34 -1.88 13.68 -8.26
N SER A 35 -1.34 14.58 -9.08
CA SER A 35 -2.16 15.61 -9.73
C SER A 35 -2.89 14.96 -10.91
N GLY A 36 -4.21 14.73 -10.81
CA GLY A 36 -5.04 14.32 -11.97
C GLY A 36 -5.53 12.87 -12.01
N THR A 37 -5.77 12.21 -10.87
CA THR A 37 -6.39 10.86 -10.87
C THR A 37 -7.90 10.93 -11.04
N ASN A 38 -8.42 10.35 -12.13
CA ASN A 38 -9.86 10.19 -12.35
C ASN A 38 -10.20 8.69 -12.38
N ALA A 39 -10.97 8.24 -11.38
CA ALA A 39 -11.55 6.90 -11.35
C ALA A 39 -13.04 6.99 -11.74
N SER A 40 -13.40 6.42 -12.89
CA SER A 40 -14.75 6.49 -13.46
C SER A 40 -15.10 5.17 -14.14
N ASP A 41 -16.39 4.83 -14.24
CA ASP A 41 -16.81 3.65 -15.03
C ASP A 41 -16.38 3.79 -16.50
N ASN A 42 -16.59 4.97 -17.08
CA ASN A 42 -16.16 5.31 -18.42
C ASN A 42 -15.38 6.61 -18.40
N TYR A 43 -14.26 6.67 -19.11
CA TYR A 43 -13.50 7.89 -19.34
C TYR A 43 -13.46 8.18 -20.84
N VAL A 44 -13.95 9.36 -21.21
CA VAL A 44 -13.95 9.83 -22.60
C VAL A 44 -13.26 11.18 -22.64
N LEU A 45 -12.15 11.27 -23.38
CA LEU A 45 -11.51 12.55 -23.71
C LEU A 45 -11.99 12.97 -25.10
N ALA A 46 -12.73 14.07 -25.16
CA ALA A 46 -13.37 14.51 -26.39
C ALA A 46 -12.35 15.11 -27.39
N ALA A 47 -12.72 15.09 -28.67
CA ALA A 47 -11.93 15.73 -29.72
C ALA A 47 -11.71 17.22 -29.42
N GLY A 48 -10.48 17.70 -29.58
CA GLY A 48 -10.09 19.09 -29.31
C GLY A 48 -9.96 19.44 -27.82
N GLN A 49 -10.17 18.50 -26.88
CA GLN A 49 -9.82 18.74 -25.48
C GLN A 49 -8.32 18.65 -25.27
N THR A 50 -7.78 19.66 -24.60
CA THR A 50 -6.41 19.67 -24.14
C THR A 50 -6.36 19.42 -22.64
N HIS A 51 -5.59 18.40 -22.22
CA HIS A 51 -5.26 18.18 -20.82
C HIS A 51 -3.81 18.61 -20.57
N ASN A 52 -3.59 19.45 -19.55
CA ASN A 52 -2.27 19.91 -19.17
C ASN A 52 -1.90 19.30 -17.80
N GLY A 53 -0.78 18.61 -17.74
CA GLY A 53 -0.30 17.89 -16.56
C GLY A 53 -0.34 16.38 -16.72
N HIS A 54 0.15 15.69 -15.69
CA HIS A 54 0.11 14.22 -15.64
C HIS A 54 -1.33 13.73 -15.51
N LEU A 55 -1.68 12.70 -16.28
CA LEU A 55 -3.02 12.14 -16.31
C LEU A 55 -2.97 10.66 -15.97
N THR A 56 -3.61 10.27 -14.87
CA THR A 56 -3.79 8.85 -14.52
C THR A 56 -5.28 8.53 -14.49
N VAL A 57 -5.70 7.63 -15.38
CA VAL A 57 -7.10 7.26 -15.54
C VAL A 57 -7.26 5.78 -15.26
N VAL A 58 -8.18 5.46 -14.35
CA VAL A 58 -8.60 4.08 -14.08
C VAL A 58 -10.07 3.98 -14.44
N ALA A 59 -10.37 3.28 -15.53
CA ALA A 59 -11.74 3.14 -16.01
C ALA A 59 -12.02 1.77 -16.61
N ARG A 60 -13.30 1.40 -16.67
CA ARG A 60 -13.73 0.16 -17.32
C ARG A 60 -13.58 0.30 -18.83
N VAL A 61 -14.02 1.43 -19.38
CA VAL A 61 -13.82 1.80 -20.78
C VAL A 61 -13.06 3.13 -20.88
N VAL A 62 -11.99 3.14 -21.68
CA VAL A 62 -11.21 4.33 -22.01
C VAL A 62 -11.37 4.65 -23.49
N ASP A 63 -11.88 5.83 -23.83
CA ASP A 63 -11.99 6.35 -25.21
C ASP A 63 -11.33 7.73 -25.31
N VAL A 64 -10.13 7.78 -25.86
CA VAL A 64 -9.47 9.03 -26.25
C VAL A 64 -9.76 9.25 -27.74
N ARG A 65 -10.49 10.32 -28.03
CA ARG A 65 -10.94 10.62 -29.40
C ARG A 65 -9.89 11.38 -30.19
N ASP A 66 -10.11 11.39 -31.51
CA ASP A 66 -9.20 12.02 -32.44
C ASP A 66 -9.02 13.51 -32.15
N GLY A 67 -7.80 14.02 -32.26
CA GLY A 67 -7.48 15.43 -32.00
C GLY A 67 -7.56 15.86 -30.54
N ALA A 68 -7.57 14.92 -29.59
CA ALA A 68 -7.29 15.23 -28.19
C ALA A 68 -5.80 15.50 -27.99
N HIS A 69 -5.46 16.43 -27.09
CA HIS A 69 -4.08 16.81 -26.80
C HIS A 69 -3.77 16.60 -25.31
N ILE A 70 -2.77 15.78 -24.98
CA ILE A 70 -2.32 15.60 -23.59
C ILE A 70 -0.89 16.08 -23.47
N ASN A 71 -0.69 17.13 -22.68
CA ASN A 71 0.61 17.75 -22.39
C ASN A 71 1.09 17.27 -21.01
N GLY A 72 1.79 16.14 -20.99
CA GLY A 72 2.27 15.47 -19.78
C GLY A 72 2.22 13.94 -19.91
N ASP A 73 2.72 13.24 -18.91
CA ASP A 73 2.68 11.77 -18.90
C ASP A 73 1.26 11.26 -18.68
N ALA A 74 0.88 10.25 -19.46
CA ALA A 74 -0.43 9.64 -19.41
C ALA A 74 -0.34 8.15 -19.05
N SER A 75 -1.10 7.74 -18.04
CA SER A 75 -1.23 6.34 -17.63
C SER A 75 -2.70 5.93 -17.64
N PHE A 76 -3.03 4.93 -18.46
CA PHE A 76 -4.37 4.40 -18.60
C PHE A 76 -4.43 2.96 -18.10
N VAL A 77 -5.35 2.72 -17.16
CA VAL A 77 -5.70 1.36 -16.72
C VAL A 77 -7.12 1.07 -17.19
N ALA A 78 -7.24 0.17 -18.17
CA ALA A 78 -8.49 -0.22 -18.79
C ALA A 78 -8.87 -1.65 -18.41
N LEU A 79 -10.12 -1.86 -17.97
CA LEU A 79 -10.60 -3.18 -17.50
C LEU A 79 -11.41 -3.95 -18.56
N GLU A 80 -12.05 -3.27 -19.52
CA GLU A 80 -12.86 -3.92 -20.57
C GLU A 80 -12.47 -3.55 -22.00
N ASN A 81 -12.29 -2.26 -22.31
CA ASN A 81 -11.93 -1.80 -23.65
C ASN A 81 -11.12 -0.49 -23.58
N ALA A 82 -10.12 -0.36 -24.46
CA ALA A 82 -9.36 0.88 -24.62
C ALA A 82 -9.26 1.25 -26.11
N THR A 83 -9.71 2.45 -26.44
CA THR A 83 -9.51 3.07 -27.75
C THR A 83 -8.78 4.39 -27.57
N ILE A 84 -7.62 4.54 -28.22
CA ILE A 84 -6.71 5.65 -27.95
C ILE A 84 -6.32 6.32 -29.27
N GLY A 85 -6.62 7.61 -29.39
CA GLY A 85 -6.18 8.52 -30.45
C GLY A 85 -5.68 9.84 -29.90
N GLY A 86 -5.39 10.79 -30.78
CA GLY A 86 -4.87 12.12 -30.43
C GLY A 86 -3.35 12.17 -30.24
N SER A 87 -2.85 13.32 -29.76
CA SER A 87 -1.42 13.56 -29.57
C SER A 87 -1.02 13.60 -28.10
N PHE A 88 0.07 12.90 -27.76
CA PHE A 88 0.64 12.81 -26.43
C PHE A 88 2.04 13.45 -26.41
N ASN A 89 2.18 14.52 -25.65
CA ASN A 89 3.44 15.18 -25.39
C ASN A 89 3.97 14.76 -24.01
N GLY A 90 4.46 13.52 -23.93
CA GLY A 90 4.92 12.84 -22.73
C GLY A 90 4.96 11.32 -22.91
N ASN A 91 5.27 10.59 -21.84
CA ASN A 91 5.26 9.12 -21.86
C ASN A 91 3.83 8.58 -21.77
N LEU A 92 3.55 7.53 -22.53
CA LEU A 92 2.24 6.87 -22.57
C LEU A 92 2.35 5.44 -22.04
N SER A 93 1.68 5.15 -20.93
CA SER A 93 1.58 3.80 -20.36
C SER A 93 0.14 3.30 -20.42
N ILE A 94 -0.07 2.11 -20.97
CA ILE A 94 -1.38 1.49 -21.11
C ILE A 94 -1.33 0.09 -20.49
N ILE A 95 -2.14 -0.11 -19.46
CA ILE A 95 -2.31 -1.39 -18.76
C ILE A 95 -3.74 -1.87 -19.00
N ALA A 96 -3.89 -2.84 -19.89
CA ALA A 96 -5.14 -3.45 -20.31
C ALA A 96 -4.99 -4.99 -20.33
N SER A 97 -4.55 -5.56 -19.21
CA SER A 97 -4.27 -7.00 -19.11
C SER A 97 -5.53 -7.83 -19.39
N GLY A 98 -5.49 -8.63 -20.45
CA GLY A 98 -6.64 -9.45 -20.86
C GLY A 98 -7.67 -8.75 -21.77
N VAL A 99 -7.38 -7.53 -22.23
CA VAL A 99 -8.25 -6.72 -23.09
C VAL A 99 -7.51 -6.34 -24.38
N ASP A 100 -8.27 -6.15 -25.46
CA ASP A 100 -7.74 -5.67 -26.73
C ASP A 100 -7.69 -4.14 -26.75
N VAL A 101 -6.55 -3.59 -27.18
CA VAL A 101 -6.35 -2.14 -27.30
C VAL A 101 -6.38 -1.77 -28.78
N TYR A 102 -7.21 -0.77 -29.10
CA TYR A 102 -7.35 -0.21 -30.44
C TYR A 102 -6.73 1.18 -30.50
N PHE A 103 -5.72 1.33 -31.33
CA PHE A 103 -5.13 2.63 -31.62
C PHE A 103 -5.80 3.23 -32.84
N ARG A 104 -6.14 4.51 -32.73
CA ARG A 104 -6.68 5.29 -33.84
C ARG A 104 -5.53 5.77 -34.74
N PRO A 105 -5.76 6.00 -36.05
CA PRO A 105 -4.70 6.36 -36.99
C PRO A 105 -4.02 7.69 -36.69
N ASP A 106 -4.69 8.57 -35.92
CA ASP A 106 -4.22 9.90 -35.57
C ASP A 106 -3.30 9.92 -34.35
N LEU A 107 -3.08 8.77 -33.70
CA LEU A 107 -2.22 8.66 -32.53
C LEU A 107 -0.80 9.14 -32.85
N GLU A 108 -0.33 10.10 -32.06
CA GLU A 108 1.05 10.59 -32.09
C GLU A 108 1.60 10.64 -30.66
N VAL A 109 2.76 10.04 -30.43
CA VAL A 109 3.39 9.99 -29.10
C VAL A 109 4.80 10.52 -29.19
N GLN A 110 5.07 11.64 -28.51
CA GLN A 110 6.39 12.29 -28.49
C GLN A 110 7.35 11.72 -27.42
N GLY A 111 6.92 10.72 -26.66
CA GLY A 111 7.72 10.01 -25.64
C GLY A 111 7.68 8.49 -25.79
N ASP A 112 8.02 7.78 -24.72
CA ASP A 112 8.03 6.33 -24.69
C ASP A 112 6.62 5.76 -24.57
N LEU A 113 6.39 4.62 -25.24
CA LEU A 113 5.13 3.90 -25.24
C LEU A 113 5.29 2.53 -24.59
N SER A 114 4.67 2.35 -23.42
CA SER A 114 4.63 1.06 -22.72
C SER A 114 3.22 0.48 -22.76
N ILE A 115 3.06 -0.67 -23.41
CA ILE A 115 1.75 -1.32 -23.58
C ILE A 115 1.77 -2.73 -23.00
N CYS A 116 0.79 -3.02 -22.17
CA CYS A 116 0.45 -4.38 -21.76
C CYS A 116 -1.03 -4.64 -22.06
N ALA A 117 -1.29 -5.37 -23.15
CA ALA A 117 -2.62 -5.73 -23.63
C ALA A 117 -2.65 -7.18 -24.13
N ARG A 118 -3.85 -7.77 -24.27
CA ARG A 118 -4.01 -9.10 -24.90
C ARG A 118 -3.70 -9.03 -26.40
N SER A 119 -4.23 -8.02 -27.06
CA SER A 119 -3.98 -7.74 -28.48
C SER A 119 -3.81 -6.25 -28.69
N ILE A 120 -2.97 -5.88 -29.67
CA ILE A 120 -2.70 -4.50 -30.06
C ILE A 120 -3.09 -4.37 -31.53
N ASN A 121 -4.10 -3.55 -31.82
CA ASN A 121 -4.59 -3.31 -33.16
C ASN A 121 -4.42 -1.83 -33.55
N GLY A 122 -4.08 -1.57 -34.81
CA GLY A 122 -4.04 -0.20 -35.36
C GLY A 122 -2.85 0.66 -34.94
N LEU A 123 -1.83 0.08 -34.27
CA LEU A 123 -0.63 0.81 -33.87
C LEU A 123 0.25 1.13 -35.08
N ASN A 124 0.52 2.42 -35.33
CA ASN A 124 1.49 2.86 -36.33
C ASN A 124 2.82 3.27 -35.65
N PRO A 125 3.91 2.47 -35.77
CA PRO A 125 5.17 2.75 -35.10
C PRO A 125 5.88 4.02 -35.59
N GLU A 126 5.60 4.48 -36.82
CA GLU A 126 6.24 5.68 -37.38
C GLU A 126 5.84 6.98 -36.68
N ARG A 127 4.74 6.96 -35.92
CA ARG A 127 4.20 8.12 -35.18
C ARG A 127 4.59 8.13 -33.70
N ILE A 128 5.47 7.22 -33.30
CA ILE A 128 5.96 7.11 -31.93
C ILE A 128 7.44 7.50 -31.97
N HIS A 129 7.76 8.63 -31.36
CA HIS A 129 9.09 9.20 -31.39
C HIS A 129 10.01 8.65 -30.28
N GLY A 130 9.48 7.83 -29.36
CA GLY A 130 10.22 7.13 -28.30
C GLY A 130 10.28 5.61 -28.47
N GLU A 131 10.66 4.91 -27.40
CA GLU A 131 10.77 3.45 -27.41
C GLU A 131 9.40 2.77 -27.22
N ILE A 132 9.16 1.69 -27.98
CA ILE A 132 7.93 0.90 -27.86
C ILE A 132 8.22 -0.37 -27.05
N ASN A 133 7.79 -0.36 -25.79
CA ASN A 133 7.93 -1.48 -24.87
C ASN A 133 6.62 -2.29 -24.76
N LYS A 134 6.62 -3.52 -25.28
CA LYS A 134 5.49 -4.46 -25.19
C LYS A 134 5.75 -5.45 -24.05
N GLY A 135 5.19 -5.18 -22.86
CA GLY A 135 5.62 -5.81 -21.60
C GLY A 135 4.83 -7.03 -21.12
N CYS A 136 3.77 -7.45 -21.82
CA CYS A 136 2.88 -8.51 -21.32
C CYS A 136 3.50 -9.94 -21.39
N ASP A 137 4.42 -10.20 -22.32
CA ASP A 137 4.97 -11.55 -22.55
C ASP A 137 6.02 -11.98 -21.53
N GLN A 138 6.75 -11.04 -20.92
CA GLN A 138 7.75 -11.39 -19.91
C GLN A 138 7.11 -11.80 -18.58
N ILE A 139 5.89 -11.32 -18.29
CA ILE A 139 5.16 -11.70 -17.08
C ILE A 139 4.52 -13.08 -17.27
N GLY A 140 3.91 -13.34 -18.43
CA GLY A 140 3.29 -14.62 -18.75
C GLY A 140 4.27 -15.78 -19.00
N ALA A 141 5.47 -15.51 -19.53
CA ALA A 141 6.53 -16.51 -19.71
C ALA A 141 7.32 -16.76 -18.41
N ALA A 142 7.54 -15.73 -17.58
CA ALA A 142 8.15 -15.89 -16.25
C ALA A 142 7.25 -16.71 -15.31
N LEU A 143 5.92 -16.59 -15.42
CA LEU A 143 4.97 -17.38 -14.63
C LEU A 143 4.81 -18.82 -15.14
N ARG A 144 5.06 -19.09 -16.43
CA ARG A 144 4.93 -20.45 -17.02
C ARG A 144 6.16 -21.32 -16.79
N ASN A 145 7.34 -20.70 -16.68
CA ASN A 145 8.61 -21.38 -16.40
C ASN A 145 8.98 -21.36 -14.90
N TYR A 146 8.10 -20.87 -14.03
CA TYR A 146 8.34 -20.90 -12.58
C TYR A 146 8.07 -22.32 -12.04
N HIS A 147 9.09 -23.17 -12.13
CA HIS A 147 9.21 -24.35 -11.27
C HIS A 147 9.71 -23.88 -9.89
N PRO A 148 9.08 -24.26 -8.77
CA PRO A 148 9.47 -23.80 -7.42
C PRO A 148 10.88 -24.23 -6.98
N ASP A 149 11.55 -25.09 -7.75
CA ASP A 149 12.72 -25.83 -7.29
C ASP A 149 14.07 -25.34 -7.85
N THR A 150 14.07 -24.40 -8.80
CA THR A 150 15.33 -23.86 -9.35
C THR A 150 15.43 -22.37 -9.09
N GLY A 151 16.19 -22.03 -8.05
CA GLY A 151 16.49 -20.67 -7.63
C GLY A 151 17.00 -19.82 -8.79
N ALA A 152 16.11 -18.98 -9.34
CA ALA A 152 16.48 -17.88 -10.20
C ALA A 152 16.67 -16.64 -9.32
N ALA A 153 17.74 -15.90 -9.63
CA ALA A 153 18.27 -14.76 -8.90
C ALA A 153 17.26 -13.62 -8.77
N GLY A 154 16.39 -13.73 -7.78
CA GLY A 154 15.61 -12.61 -7.28
C GLY A 154 16.56 -11.55 -6.75
N LEU A 155 16.22 -10.28 -6.95
CA LEU A 155 16.72 -9.18 -6.17
C LEU A 155 16.39 -9.49 -4.71
N SER A 156 17.29 -10.21 -4.05
CA SER A 156 17.18 -10.59 -2.65
C SER A 156 17.43 -9.34 -1.85
N LEU A 157 16.37 -8.53 -1.68
CA LEU A 157 16.29 -7.67 -0.52
C LEU A 157 16.47 -8.60 0.69
N PRO A 158 17.49 -8.37 1.53
CA PRO A 158 17.77 -9.23 2.67
C PRO A 158 16.77 -8.92 3.79
N MET A 159 15.49 -9.06 3.52
CA MET A 159 14.46 -9.20 4.53
C MET A 159 14.03 -10.66 4.43
N SER A 160 14.60 -11.49 5.30
CA SER A 160 14.15 -12.86 5.45
C SER A 160 12.69 -12.83 5.91
N ASP A 161 11.82 -13.64 5.30
CA ASP A 161 10.41 -13.79 5.69
C ASP A 161 10.25 -14.13 7.19
N SER A 162 11.31 -14.56 7.87
CA SER A 162 11.35 -14.76 9.33
C SER A 162 11.32 -13.48 10.16
N ASP A 163 11.80 -12.35 9.65
CA ASP A 163 12.10 -11.19 10.49
C ASP A 163 10.89 -10.26 10.65
N ILE A 164 10.10 -10.08 9.59
CA ILE A 164 8.83 -9.33 9.65
C ILE A 164 7.75 -10.15 10.37
N SER A 165 7.73 -11.47 10.17
CA SER A 165 6.77 -12.37 10.83
C SER A 165 6.99 -12.49 12.34
N THR A 166 8.22 -12.22 12.81
CA THR A 166 8.53 -12.09 14.25
C THR A 166 8.10 -10.72 14.79
N PHE A 167 8.17 -9.67 13.96
CA PHE A 167 7.84 -8.28 14.32
C PHE A 167 6.33 -8.06 14.55
N LEU A 168 5.47 -8.72 13.75
CA LEU A 168 4.01 -8.63 13.85
C LEU A 168 3.37 -9.99 13.58
N PRO A 169 3.26 -10.88 14.59
CA PRO A 169 2.78 -12.25 14.40
C PRO A 169 1.35 -12.32 13.84
N PHE A 170 0.61 -11.23 14.05
CA PHE A 170 -0.78 -11.07 13.64
C PHE A 170 -0.96 -10.64 12.18
N PHE A 171 0.08 -10.08 11.56
CA PHE A 171 0.12 -9.68 10.16
C PHE A 171 1.09 -10.55 9.34
N ARG A 172 1.34 -11.77 9.84
CA ARG A 172 2.18 -12.76 9.17
C ARG A 172 1.71 -12.98 7.73
N GLY A 173 2.65 -13.01 6.78
CA GLY A 173 2.37 -13.42 5.40
C GLY A 173 1.61 -14.75 5.41
N TYR A 174 0.42 -14.75 4.81
CA TYR A 174 -0.46 -15.91 4.85
C TYR A 174 -0.05 -16.89 3.78
N ASN A 175 0.31 -18.10 4.18
CA ASN A 175 0.66 -19.14 3.21
C ASN A 175 -0.60 -19.80 2.62
N ASN A 176 -1.74 -19.70 3.31
CA ASN A 176 -2.99 -20.35 2.93
C ASN A 176 -4.19 -19.39 3.08
N LEU A 177 -5.12 -19.43 2.12
CA LEU A 177 -6.37 -18.65 2.15
C LEU A 177 -7.20 -18.90 3.42
N GLY A 178 -7.16 -20.12 3.96
CA GLY A 178 -7.87 -20.46 5.20
C GLY A 178 -7.39 -19.67 6.42
N GLN A 179 -6.10 -19.34 6.49
CA GLN A 179 -5.55 -18.52 7.58
C GLN A 179 -5.98 -17.06 7.45
N VAL A 180 -6.07 -16.53 6.22
CA VAL A 180 -6.61 -15.20 5.95
C VAL A 180 -8.05 -15.09 6.45
N LEU A 181 -8.91 -16.02 6.01
CA LEU A 181 -10.32 -16.03 6.38
C LEU A 181 -10.51 -16.13 7.90
N LEU A 182 -9.77 -17.02 8.56
CA LEU A 182 -9.84 -17.18 10.00
C LEU A 182 -9.41 -15.91 10.73
N ASN A 183 -8.30 -15.28 10.33
CA ASN A 183 -7.83 -14.07 11.00
C ASN A 183 -8.78 -12.88 10.75
N THR A 184 -9.31 -12.75 9.53
CA THR A 184 -10.35 -11.77 9.18
C THR A 184 -11.58 -11.90 10.07
N VAL A 185 -12.06 -13.12 10.30
CA VAL A 185 -13.23 -13.37 11.17
C VAL A 185 -12.91 -13.01 12.63
N VAL A 186 -11.76 -13.44 13.15
CA VAL A 186 -11.33 -13.14 14.52
C VAL A 186 -11.19 -11.64 14.74
N LEU A 187 -10.56 -10.93 13.81
CA LEU A 187 -10.40 -9.48 13.84
C LEU A 187 -11.71 -8.72 13.77
N SER A 188 -12.58 -9.13 12.85
CA SER A 188 -13.89 -8.53 12.68
C SER A 188 -14.71 -8.69 13.97
N ALA A 189 -14.70 -9.89 14.56
CA ALA A 189 -15.34 -10.15 15.84
C ALA A 189 -14.77 -9.28 16.96
N LEU A 190 -13.44 -9.19 17.09
CA LEU A 190 -12.78 -8.32 18.07
C LEU A 190 -13.16 -6.85 17.90
N GLY A 191 -13.15 -6.34 16.66
CA GLY A 191 -13.57 -4.98 16.35
C GLY A 191 -15.03 -4.71 16.74
N GLY A 192 -15.92 -5.66 16.47
CA GLY A 192 -17.32 -5.62 16.88
C GLY A 192 -17.49 -5.58 18.41
N ILE A 193 -16.80 -6.46 19.13
CA ILE A 193 -16.82 -6.53 20.60
C ILE A 193 -16.32 -5.22 21.22
N ILE A 194 -15.18 -4.69 20.76
CA ILE A 194 -14.62 -3.43 21.26
C ILE A 194 -15.60 -2.27 21.03
N THR A 195 -16.23 -2.23 19.86
CA THR A 195 -17.22 -1.20 19.51
C THR A 195 -18.47 -1.29 20.40
N ALA A 196 -18.91 -2.51 20.71
CA ALA A 196 -20.07 -2.76 21.55
C ALA A 196 -19.79 -2.48 23.03
N ALA A 197 -18.64 -2.90 23.55
CA ALA A 197 -18.26 -2.75 24.95
C ALA A 197 -17.91 -1.31 25.31
N LEU A 198 -17.26 -0.56 24.40
CA LEU A 198 -16.71 0.77 24.68
C LEU A 198 -17.05 1.78 23.56
N PRO A 199 -18.33 2.13 23.35
CA PRO A 199 -18.77 2.95 22.22
C PRO A 199 -18.23 4.38 22.26
N LYS A 200 -18.08 4.97 23.46
CA LYS A 200 -17.55 6.34 23.64
C LYS A 200 -16.05 6.41 23.35
N PHE A 201 -15.32 5.34 23.67
CA PHE A 201 -13.88 5.22 23.38
C PHE A 201 -13.62 5.17 21.88
N HIS A 202 -14.37 4.32 21.18
CA HIS A 202 -14.26 4.15 19.73
C HIS A 202 -14.53 5.46 18.97
N GLN A 203 -15.55 6.22 19.36
CA GLN A 203 -15.85 7.51 18.70
C GLN A 203 -14.72 8.53 18.84
N ARG A 204 -14.08 8.60 20.02
CA ARG A 204 -12.97 9.54 20.23
C ARG A 204 -11.77 9.22 19.35
N LEU A 205 -11.47 7.93 19.19
CA LEU A 205 -10.38 7.48 18.31
C LEU A 205 -10.68 7.75 16.83
N VAL A 206 -11.90 7.45 16.36
CA VAL A 206 -12.30 7.72 14.97
C VAL A 206 -12.30 9.22 14.67
N ASN A 207 -12.78 10.05 15.58
CA ASN A 207 -12.77 11.50 15.35
C ASN A 207 -11.34 12.05 15.32
N ALA A 208 -10.45 11.53 16.17
CA ALA A 208 -9.04 11.90 16.15
C ALA A 208 -8.31 11.42 14.88
N SER A 209 -8.66 10.24 14.34
CA SER A 209 -8.05 9.74 13.11
C SER A 209 -8.38 10.60 11.89
N ILE A 210 -9.60 11.14 11.84
CA ILE A 210 -10.04 12.02 10.76
C ILE A 210 -9.47 13.43 10.93
N ALA A 211 -9.46 13.97 12.16
CA ALA A 211 -9.03 15.34 12.42
C ALA A 211 -7.51 15.56 12.30
N ALA A 212 -6.70 14.52 12.53
CA ALA A 212 -5.25 14.67 12.72
C ALA A 212 -4.42 13.70 11.86
N THR A 213 -4.85 13.43 10.62
CA THR A 213 -4.22 12.42 9.74
C THR A 213 -2.70 12.63 9.54
N LEU A 214 -2.27 13.85 9.23
CA LEU A 214 -0.87 14.21 8.97
C LEU A 214 0.04 14.12 10.21
N PRO A 215 -0.26 14.77 11.34
CA PRO A 215 0.60 14.67 12.52
C PRO A 215 0.53 13.29 13.18
N ALA A 216 -0.60 12.56 13.07
CA ALA A 216 -0.70 11.20 13.58
C ALA A 216 0.24 10.24 12.85
N SER A 217 0.23 10.22 11.52
CA SER A 217 1.06 9.29 10.75
C SER A 217 2.55 9.49 11.01
N MET A 218 3.01 10.75 11.10
CA MET A 218 4.41 11.06 11.44
C MET A 218 4.80 10.55 12.82
N LEU A 219 3.96 10.79 13.84
CA LEU A 219 4.26 10.35 15.21
C LEU A 219 4.26 8.81 15.33
N GLY A 220 3.32 8.16 14.65
CA GLY A 220 3.25 6.70 14.57
C GLY A 220 4.48 6.10 13.87
N PHE A 221 4.94 6.73 12.79
CA PHE A 221 6.14 6.30 12.09
C PHE A 221 7.40 6.45 12.96
N VAL A 222 7.59 7.61 13.60
CA VAL A 222 8.74 7.87 14.49
C VAL A 222 8.78 6.87 15.64
N THR A 223 7.62 6.48 16.19
CA THR A 223 7.56 5.51 17.29
C THR A 223 7.90 4.09 16.83
N ILE A 224 7.43 3.65 15.65
CA ILE A 224 7.84 2.35 15.08
C ILE A 224 9.36 2.32 14.83
N VAL A 225 9.90 3.37 14.22
CA VAL A 225 11.34 3.48 13.92
C VAL A 225 12.18 3.52 15.20
N ALA A 226 11.77 4.32 16.19
CA ALA A 226 12.46 4.40 17.47
C ALA A 226 12.52 3.03 18.15
N VAL A 227 11.41 2.30 18.21
CA VAL A 227 11.36 0.98 18.83
C VAL A 227 12.21 -0.03 18.06
N ALA A 228 12.18 -0.01 16.73
CA ALA A 228 13.04 -0.85 15.91
C ALA A 228 14.52 -0.59 16.22
N ILE A 229 14.95 0.67 16.24
CA ILE A 229 16.32 1.06 16.58
C ILE A 229 16.70 0.62 17.99
N PHE A 230 15.85 0.89 18.99
CA PHE A 230 16.09 0.47 20.38
C PHE A 230 16.17 -1.05 20.51
N SER A 231 15.35 -1.81 19.77
CA SER A 231 15.40 -3.28 19.79
C SER A 231 16.73 -3.82 19.23
N VAL A 232 17.25 -3.22 18.16
CA VAL A 232 18.54 -3.57 17.56
C VAL A 232 19.70 -3.21 18.50
N ILE A 233 19.68 -2.00 19.04
CA ILE A 233 20.66 -1.54 20.04
C ILE A 233 20.68 -2.53 21.22
N TYR A 234 19.51 -2.89 21.75
CA TYR A 234 19.40 -3.82 22.87
C TYR A 234 19.88 -5.25 22.50
N ALA A 235 19.60 -5.74 21.29
CA ALA A 235 20.10 -7.03 20.83
C ALA A 235 21.62 -7.05 20.69
N VAL A 236 22.23 -5.99 20.15
CA VAL A 236 23.68 -5.88 19.96
C VAL A 236 24.39 -5.69 21.31
N LEU A 237 23.90 -4.81 22.17
CA LEU A 237 24.48 -4.58 23.51
C LEU A 237 24.24 -5.74 24.47
N GLY A 238 23.09 -6.40 24.37
CA GLY A 238 22.73 -7.57 25.18
C GLY A 238 23.54 -8.81 24.81
N ALA A 239 23.97 -8.94 23.54
CA ALA A 239 24.87 -10.01 23.12
C ALA A 239 26.29 -9.85 23.68
N VAL A 240 26.73 -8.60 23.96
CA VAL A 240 28.07 -8.29 24.46
C VAL A 240 28.09 -8.17 26.00
N THR A 241 27.01 -7.67 26.61
CA THR A 241 26.92 -7.43 28.06
C THR A 241 26.06 -8.51 28.73
N LEU A 242 26.74 -9.52 29.27
CA LEU A 242 26.23 -10.74 29.92
C LEU A 242 24.93 -10.59 30.75
N GLY A 243 23.97 -11.50 30.49
CA GLY A 243 23.01 -12.14 31.42
C GLY A 243 22.08 -11.29 32.30
N ILE A 244 22.63 -10.38 33.10
CA ILE A 244 21.91 -9.62 34.14
C ILE A 244 21.05 -8.51 33.50
N LEU A 245 21.59 -7.81 32.49
CA LEU A 245 20.84 -6.80 31.76
C LEU A 245 19.69 -7.41 30.95
N LEU A 246 19.88 -8.66 30.47
CA LEU A 246 18.88 -9.42 29.73
C LEU A 246 17.71 -9.81 30.65
N CYS A 247 17.99 -10.31 31.87
CA CYS A 247 16.93 -10.66 32.82
C CYS A 247 16.07 -9.46 33.24
N LEU A 248 16.68 -8.27 33.42
CA LEU A 248 15.93 -7.08 33.86
C LEU A 248 15.25 -6.32 32.71
N GLY A 249 15.88 -6.28 31.53
CA GLY A 249 15.33 -5.52 30.39
C GLY A 249 14.32 -6.32 29.54
N LEU A 250 14.36 -7.66 29.55
CA LEU A 250 13.39 -8.50 28.85
C LEU A 250 11.92 -8.23 29.24
N PRO A 251 11.51 -8.11 30.52
CA PRO A 251 10.12 -7.82 30.86
C PRO A 251 9.69 -6.43 30.39
N ILE A 252 10.57 -5.43 30.44
CA ILE A 252 10.27 -4.07 29.98
C ILE A 252 10.06 -4.05 28.47
N MET A 253 10.96 -4.69 27.72
CA MET A 253 10.86 -4.80 26.27
C MET A 253 9.63 -5.60 25.85
N ALA A 254 9.32 -6.70 26.53
CA ALA A 254 8.11 -7.48 26.28
C ALA A 254 6.85 -6.64 26.50
N LEU A 255 6.79 -5.85 27.57
CA LEU A 255 5.65 -4.99 27.87
C LEU A 255 5.49 -3.87 26.83
N LEU A 256 6.60 -3.27 26.37
CA LEU A 256 6.61 -2.29 25.30
C LEU A 256 6.07 -2.88 23.98
N TRP A 257 6.49 -4.10 23.66
CA TRP A 257 6.02 -4.84 22.50
C TRP A 257 4.53 -5.16 22.54
N ILE A 258 4.02 -5.57 23.70
CA ILE A 258 2.60 -5.81 23.92
C ILE A 258 1.80 -4.51 23.71
N MET A 259 2.27 -3.39 24.26
CA MET A 259 1.63 -2.08 24.10
C MET A 259 1.56 -1.66 22.63
N ILE A 260 2.63 -1.86 21.87
CA ILE A 260 2.68 -1.51 20.44
C ILE A 260 1.73 -2.37 19.62
N ASN A 261 1.72 -3.69 19.85
CA ASN A 261 0.80 -4.59 19.15
C ASN A 261 -0.66 -4.25 19.47
N ALA A 262 -0.98 -3.99 20.74
CA ALA A 262 -2.32 -3.55 21.13
C ALA A 262 -2.70 -2.23 20.46
N GLY A 263 -1.79 -1.25 20.43
CA GLY A 263 -2.00 0.02 19.73
C GLY A 263 -2.18 -0.15 18.22
N LEU A 264 -1.46 -1.07 17.60
CA LEU A 264 -1.58 -1.34 16.17
C LEU A 264 -2.92 -2.00 15.84
N ILE A 265 -3.36 -2.98 16.63
CA ILE A 265 -4.67 -3.62 16.48
C ILE A 265 -5.79 -2.58 16.63
N LEU A 266 -5.71 -1.75 17.67
CA LEU A 266 -6.70 -0.68 17.89
C LEU A 266 -6.69 0.34 16.75
N GLY A 267 -5.51 0.76 16.30
CA GLY A 267 -5.34 1.65 15.16
C GLY A 267 -5.94 1.08 13.87
N TRP A 268 -5.71 -0.20 13.61
CA TRP A 268 -6.27 -0.92 12.46
C TRP A 268 -7.80 -0.93 12.48
N ILE A 269 -8.40 -1.20 13.64
CA ILE A 269 -9.86 -1.17 13.82
C ILE A 269 -10.41 0.22 13.54
N VAL A 270 -9.76 1.27 14.04
CA VAL A 270 -10.19 2.67 13.87
C VAL A 270 -10.13 3.11 12.40
N VAL A 271 -9.03 2.80 11.71
CA VAL A 271 -8.84 3.12 10.29
C VAL A 271 -9.85 2.39 9.41
N SER A 272 -10.31 1.21 9.82
CA SER A 272 -11.27 0.42 9.05
C SER A 272 -12.72 0.96 9.06
N PHE A 273 -13.08 1.79 10.05
CA PHE A 273 -14.44 2.33 10.17
C PHE A 273 -14.92 3.17 8.96
N PRO A 274 -14.16 4.17 8.46
CA PRO A 274 -14.56 4.92 7.27
C PRO A 274 -14.72 4.02 6.03
N LEU A 275 -13.87 3.01 5.88
CA LEU A 275 -13.97 2.03 4.79
C LEU A 275 -15.27 1.21 4.88
N GLY A 276 -15.60 0.72 6.07
CA GLY A 276 -16.85 -0.01 6.32
C GLY A 276 -18.09 0.87 6.12
N ALA A 277 -18.02 2.14 6.53
CA ALA A 277 -19.11 3.10 6.33
C ALA A 277 -19.36 3.35 4.84
N TRP A 278 -18.29 3.56 4.06
CA TRP A 278 -18.36 3.71 2.61
C TRP A 278 -18.98 2.48 1.94
N LEU A 279 -18.56 1.27 2.33
CA LEU A 279 -19.07 0.03 1.77
C LEU A 279 -20.56 -0.18 2.10
N MET A 280 -20.98 0.12 3.33
CA MET A 280 -22.38 0.04 3.73
C MET A 280 -23.28 0.99 2.95
N ARG A 281 -22.79 2.21 2.60
CA ARG A 281 -23.55 3.14 1.75
C ARG A 281 -23.78 2.58 0.35
N ARG A 282 -22.78 1.89 -0.20
CA ARG A 282 -22.87 1.24 -1.53
C ARG A 282 -23.82 0.05 -1.54
N LEU A 283 -23.89 -0.69 -0.43
CA LEU A 283 -24.75 -1.87 -0.29
C LEU A 283 -26.19 -1.53 0.18
N ASN A 284 -26.48 -0.25 0.43
CA ASN A 284 -27.80 0.24 0.87
C ASN A 284 -28.37 -0.50 2.11
N MET A 285 -27.48 -0.98 3.00
CA MET A 285 -27.86 -1.75 4.19
C MET A 285 -28.07 -0.84 5.42
N SER A 286 -28.90 -1.31 6.36
CA SER A 286 -29.20 -0.57 7.60
C SER A 286 -27.93 -0.24 8.41
N TYR A 287 -27.78 1.03 8.78
CA TYR A 287 -26.65 1.52 9.56
C TYR A 287 -26.75 1.05 11.02
N SER A 288 -25.89 0.11 11.43
CA SER A 288 -25.61 -0.12 12.85
C SER A 288 -24.11 -0.07 13.09
N ARG A 289 -23.70 0.67 14.14
CA ARG A 289 -22.29 1.00 14.41
C ARG A 289 -21.38 -0.23 14.50
N VAL A 290 -21.89 -1.31 15.11
CA VAL A 290 -21.18 -2.58 15.25
C VAL A 290 -21.03 -3.28 13.89
N ARG A 291 -22.06 -3.30 13.05
CA ARG A 291 -21.94 -3.90 11.70
C ARG A 291 -20.97 -3.13 10.83
N THR A 292 -20.98 -1.80 10.91
CA THR A 292 -20.07 -0.96 10.12
C THR A 292 -18.60 -1.24 10.45
N THR A 293 -18.25 -1.38 11.74
CA THR A 293 -16.88 -1.71 12.15
C THR A 293 -16.50 -3.13 11.76
N MET A 294 -17.37 -4.11 11.99
CA MET A 294 -17.12 -5.51 11.60
C MET A 294 -16.84 -5.66 10.11
N ILE A 295 -17.65 -5.02 9.26
CA ILE A 295 -17.51 -5.05 7.80
C ILE A 295 -16.25 -4.30 7.36
N GLY A 296 -15.96 -3.15 7.95
CA GLY A 296 -14.74 -2.39 7.67
C GLY A 296 -13.47 -3.16 7.98
N VAL A 297 -13.39 -3.74 9.18
CA VAL A 297 -12.25 -4.57 9.60
C VAL A 297 -12.14 -5.79 8.69
N ALA A 298 -13.26 -6.45 8.37
CA ALA A 298 -13.26 -7.62 7.51
C ALA A 298 -12.74 -7.29 6.11
N ALA A 299 -13.24 -6.21 5.50
CA ALA A 299 -12.80 -5.77 4.18
C ALA A 299 -11.31 -5.41 4.16
N LEU A 300 -10.84 -4.60 5.12
CA LEU A 300 -9.46 -4.16 5.19
C LEU A 300 -8.48 -5.34 5.39
N THR A 301 -8.82 -6.27 6.28
CA THR A 301 -7.99 -7.45 6.57
C THR A 301 -8.00 -8.46 5.43
N LEU A 302 -9.14 -8.63 4.74
CA LEU A 302 -9.25 -9.53 3.59
C LEU A 302 -8.47 -8.97 2.41
N VAL A 303 -8.61 -7.67 2.11
CA VAL A 303 -7.80 -6.99 1.09
C VAL A 303 -6.32 -7.17 1.41
N GLN A 304 -5.90 -6.86 2.63
CA GLN A 304 -4.52 -7.07 3.05
C GLN A 304 -4.07 -8.53 2.86
N GLY A 305 -4.85 -9.50 3.32
CA GLY A 305 -4.51 -10.91 3.22
C GLY A 305 -4.40 -11.41 1.78
N VAL A 306 -5.32 -10.98 0.90
CA VAL A 306 -5.31 -11.31 -0.53
C VAL A 306 -4.12 -10.66 -1.25
N LEU A 307 -3.78 -9.41 -0.93
CA LEU A 307 -2.57 -8.78 -1.47
C LEU A 307 -1.30 -9.51 -1.02
N SER A 308 -1.27 -10.01 0.22
CA SER A 308 -0.14 -10.78 0.75
C SER A 308 0.00 -12.18 0.14
N LEU A 309 -1.06 -12.75 -0.44
CA LEU A 309 -1.02 -14.04 -1.16
C LEU A 309 -0.31 -13.93 -2.52
N LEU A 310 -0.23 -12.73 -3.09
CA LEU A 310 0.38 -12.49 -4.39
C LEU A 310 1.84 -12.02 -4.21
N PRO A 311 2.86 -12.83 -4.57
CA PRO A 311 4.26 -12.53 -4.27
C PRO A 311 4.73 -11.20 -4.92
N CYS A 312 4.21 -10.85 -6.10
CA CYS A 312 4.54 -9.60 -6.78
C CYS A 312 3.89 -8.36 -6.14
N ILE A 313 2.76 -8.54 -5.45
CA ILE A 313 1.96 -7.47 -4.84
C ILE A 313 2.25 -7.35 -3.33
N ASN A 314 3.00 -8.29 -2.76
CA ASN A 314 3.36 -8.28 -1.34
C ASN A 314 4.05 -6.97 -0.91
N VAL A 315 4.81 -6.32 -1.81
CA VAL A 315 5.42 -5.00 -1.54
C VAL A 315 4.34 -3.94 -1.29
N ILE A 316 3.27 -3.94 -2.08
CA ILE A 316 2.13 -3.03 -1.92
C ILE A 316 1.38 -3.37 -0.64
N ALA A 317 1.20 -4.65 -0.33
CA ALA A 317 0.61 -5.10 0.94
C ALA A 317 1.42 -4.60 2.15
N ALA A 318 2.75 -4.70 2.09
CA ALA A 318 3.64 -4.21 3.14
C ALA A 318 3.57 -2.68 3.27
N LEU A 319 3.51 -1.97 2.14
CA LEU A 319 3.37 -0.51 2.14
C LEU A 319 2.03 -0.08 2.75
N LEU A 320 0.94 -0.74 2.38
CA LEU A 320 -0.39 -0.51 2.97
C LEU A 320 -0.35 -0.75 4.47
N LEU A 321 0.29 -1.82 4.92
CA LEU A 321 0.46 -2.13 6.34
C LEU A 321 1.26 -1.07 7.09
N VAL A 322 2.37 -0.58 6.51
CA VAL A 322 3.19 0.47 7.13
C VAL A 322 2.40 1.77 7.22
N VAL A 323 1.69 2.16 6.16
CA VAL A 323 0.93 3.41 6.12
C VAL A 323 -0.28 3.35 7.08
N ALA A 324 -1.11 2.31 6.94
CA ALA A 324 -2.29 2.14 7.78
C ALA A 324 -1.91 1.86 9.25
N GLY A 325 -0.84 1.11 9.47
CA GLY A 325 -0.28 0.84 10.79
C GLY A 325 0.27 2.09 11.46
N SER A 326 1.07 2.89 10.76
CA SER A 326 1.61 4.16 11.29
C SER A 326 0.49 5.16 11.59
N TRP A 327 -0.51 5.25 10.71
CA TRP A 327 -1.67 6.10 10.94
C TRP A 327 -2.45 5.64 12.17
N GLY A 328 -2.76 4.35 12.26
CA GLY A 328 -3.46 3.76 13.40
C GLY A 328 -2.71 3.98 14.71
N LEU A 329 -1.42 3.65 14.77
CA LEU A 329 -0.61 3.79 15.97
C LEU A 329 -0.50 5.25 16.42
N GLY A 330 -0.30 6.16 15.47
CA GLY A 330 -0.25 7.60 15.74
C GLY A 330 -1.50 8.14 16.41
N THR A 331 -2.68 7.69 15.97
CA THR A 331 -3.96 8.10 16.56
C THR A 331 -4.12 7.60 18.00
N VAL A 332 -3.65 6.39 18.29
CA VAL A 332 -3.64 5.84 19.65
C VAL A 332 -2.71 6.66 20.53
N ILE A 333 -1.52 7.05 20.06
CA ILE A 333 -0.59 7.85 20.87
C ILE A 333 -1.13 9.25 21.12
N LEU A 334 -1.67 9.93 20.10
CA LEU A 334 -2.21 11.29 20.22
C LEU A 334 -3.40 11.35 21.19
N THR A 335 -4.26 10.33 21.19
CA THR A 335 -5.41 10.26 22.11
C THR A 335 -5.04 9.69 23.48
N ARG A 336 -3.76 9.36 23.71
CA ARG A 336 -3.27 8.59 24.87
C ARG A 336 -4.15 7.36 25.12
N ALA A 337 -4.29 6.54 24.08
CA ALA A 337 -5.22 5.42 24.02
C ALA A 337 -6.65 5.82 24.40
N GLY A 338 -7.21 6.85 23.74
CA GLY A 338 -8.62 7.25 23.92
C GLY A 338 -8.98 7.93 25.25
N PHE A 339 -8.04 8.11 26.18
CA PHE A 339 -8.29 8.75 27.48
C PHE A 339 -8.32 10.29 27.42
N ARG A 340 -7.74 10.91 26.40
CA ARG A 340 -7.85 12.35 26.15
C ARG A 340 -8.56 12.63 24.83
N ALA A 341 -9.51 13.56 24.87
CA ALA A 341 -10.12 14.09 23.66
C ALA A 341 -9.06 14.88 22.89
N TYR A 342 -9.00 14.66 21.58
CA TYR A 342 -8.16 15.48 20.70
C TYR A 342 -8.72 16.91 20.69
N PRO A 343 -7.91 17.96 20.89
CA PRO A 343 -8.41 19.33 20.86
C PRO A 343 -8.96 19.65 19.47
N GLU A 344 -10.24 19.97 19.39
CA GLU A 344 -10.84 20.51 18.17
C GLU A 344 -10.20 21.87 17.89
N VAL A 345 -9.60 22.01 16.71
CA VAL A 345 -9.19 23.32 16.20
C VAL A 345 -10.48 24.05 15.82
N ILE A 346 -10.99 24.89 16.72
CA ILE A 346 -12.13 25.75 16.44
C ILE A 346 -11.69 26.77 15.39
N ASN A 347 -12.00 26.48 14.13
CA ASN A 347 -11.81 27.42 13.03
C ASN A 347 -12.87 28.52 13.18
N VAL A 348 -12.53 29.57 13.94
CA VAL A 348 -13.31 30.81 13.95
C VAL A 348 -13.14 31.45 12.58
N LYS A 349 -14.08 31.18 11.67
CA LYS A 349 -14.24 32.01 10.46
C LYS A 349 -14.40 33.45 10.93
N ARG A 350 -13.41 34.28 10.64
CA ARG A 350 -13.50 35.74 10.71
C ARG A 350 -13.59 36.26 9.28
#